data_AF-A0A953VT26-F1
#
_entry.id   AF-A0A953VT26-F1
#
_cell.length_a   1.000
_cell.length_b   1.000
_cell.length_c   1.000
_cell.angle_alpha   90.00
_cell.angle_beta   90.00
_cell.angle_gamma   90.00
#
_symmetry.space_group_name_H-M   'P 1'
#
loop_
_entity.id
_entity.type
_entity.pdbx_description
1 polymer ?
#
loop_
_entity_poly.entity_id
_entity_poly.type
_entity_poly.pdbx_seq_one_letter_code
_entity_poly.pdbx_strand_id
1 'polypeptide(L)' 'GAKGATEIIYRAELGDSEKIASRTKDYEARFANPFVAAERGFIDEVIMPHSTRRRVARAFASLRNKKLSNPWKKHDNIPL' A
#
# COMPACT_ATOMS: atom_id res chain seq x y z
N GLY A 1 -11.51 -2.57 0.39
CA GLY A 1 -11.58 -2.29 1.84
C GLY A 1 -11.85 -3.57 2.59
N ALA A 2 -11.52 -3.63 3.89
CA ALA A 2 -11.55 -4.86 4.70
C ALA A 2 -12.88 -5.62 4.56
N LYS A 3 -14.02 -4.95 4.78
CA LYS A 3 -15.37 -5.53 4.67
C LYS A 3 -15.61 -6.32 3.36
N GLY A 4 -15.38 -5.70 2.20
CA GLY A 4 -15.59 -6.37 0.91
C GLY A 4 -14.61 -7.51 0.65
N ALA A 5 -13.38 -7.43 1.19
CA ALA A 5 -12.44 -8.54 1.11
C ALA A 5 -12.90 -9.72 1.98
N THR A 6 -13.40 -9.45 3.19
CA THR A 6 -13.96 -10.47 4.08
C THR A 6 -15.16 -11.18 3.45
N GLU A 7 -16.08 -10.44 2.83
CA GLU A 7 -17.28 -10.99 2.17
C GLU A 7 -16.94 -11.93 1.01
N ILE A 8 -15.84 -11.65 0.27
CA ILE A 8 -15.37 -12.52 -0.80
C ILE A 8 -14.66 -13.76 -0.25
N ILE A 9 -13.78 -13.59 0.73
CA ILE A 9 -12.96 -14.68 1.30
C ILE A 9 -13.81 -15.65 2.12
N TYR A 10 -14.76 -15.13 2.91
CA TYR A 10 -15.62 -15.90 3.80
C TYR A 10 -17.07 -15.96 3.29
N ARG A 11 -17.25 -16.07 1.97
CA ARG A 11 -18.57 -16.08 1.33
C ARG A 11 -19.51 -17.16 1.89
N ALA A 12 -18.96 -18.29 2.34
CA ALA A 12 -19.75 -19.37 2.95
C ALA A 12 -20.30 -19.02 4.35
N GLU A 13 -19.69 -18.06 5.04
CA GLU A 13 -20.07 -17.62 6.40
C GLU A 13 -21.01 -16.40 6.36
N LEU A 14 -21.49 -16.00 5.17
CA LEU A 14 -22.30 -14.78 4.96
C LEU A 14 -23.61 -14.74 5.78
N GLY A 15 -24.14 -15.91 6.17
CA GLY A 15 -25.35 -16.01 6.98
C GLY A 15 -25.15 -15.72 8.47
N ASP A 16 -23.90 -15.61 8.94
CA ASP A 16 -23.55 -15.38 10.35
C ASP A 16 -22.89 -14.00 10.50
N SER A 17 -23.70 -13.01 10.88
CA SER A 17 -23.28 -11.62 10.98
C SER A 17 -22.20 -11.38 12.02
N GLU A 18 -22.20 -12.11 13.13
CA GLU A 18 -21.18 -12.00 14.18
C GLU A 18 -19.83 -12.53 13.72
N LYS A 19 -19.82 -13.68 13.01
CA LYS A 19 -18.59 -14.22 12.43
C LYS A 19 -17.99 -13.26 11.41
N ILE A 20 -18.78 -12.70 10.50
CA ILE A 20 -18.27 -11.76 9.50
C ILE A 20 -17.72 -10.49 10.15
N ALA A 21 -18.39 -9.97 11.18
CA ALA A 21 -17.93 -8.81 11.92
C ALA A 21 -16.57 -9.08 12.59
N SER A 22 -16.43 -10.26 13.22
CA SER A 22 -15.16 -10.71 13.80
C SER A 22 -14.06 -10.85 12.75
N ARG A 23 -14.33 -11.58 11.65
CA ARG A 23 -13.39 -11.75 10.53
C ARG A 23 -12.97 -10.44 9.90
N THR A 24 -13.88 -9.46 9.83
CA THR A 24 -13.57 -8.13 9.27
C THR A 24 -12.62 -7.36 10.17
N LYS A 25 -12.84 -7.39 11.50
CA LYS A 25 -11.91 -6.79 12.46
C LYS A 25 -10.53 -7.45 12.39
N ASP A 26 -10.49 -8.78 12.32
CA ASP A 26 -9.24 -9.53 12.16
C ASP A 26 -8.53 -9.15 10.86
N TYR A 27 -9.27 -9.06 9.75
CA TYR A 27 -8.72 -8.68 8.46
C TYR A 27 -8.14 -7.27 8.50
N GLU A 28 -8.86 -6.33 9.11
CA GLU A 28 -8.43 -4.94 9.24
C GLU A 28 -7.17 -4.83 10.10
N ALA A 29 -7.14 -5.46 11.28
CA ALA A 29 -5.95 -5.47 12.14
C ALA A 29 -4.73 -6.07 11.45
N ARG A 30 -4.94 -7.16 10.68
CA ARG A 30 -3.85 -7.95 10.12
C ARG A 30 -3.34 -7.44 8.78
N PHE A 31 -4.20 -6.88 7.94
CA PHE A 31 -3.86 -6.47 6.56
C PHE A 31 -4.00 -4.98 6.29
N ALA A 32 -4.85 -4.24 7.01
CA ALA A 32 -5.01 -2.80 6.82
C ALA A 32 -3.98 -1.98 7.60
N ASN A 33 -2.72 -2.43 7.58
CA ASN A 33 -1.59 -1.78 8.22
C ASN A 33 -0.41 -1.70 7.24
N PRO A 34 0.53 -0.76 7.42
CA PRO A 34 1.64 -0.58 6.49
C PRO A 34 2.70 -1.69 6.56
N PHE A 35 2.67 -2.54 7.58
CA PHE A 35 3.74 -3.51 7.84
C PHE A 35 3.72 -4.66 6.85
N VAL A 36 2.54 -5.11 6.41
CA VAL A 36 2.41 -6.16 5.39
C VAL A 36 3.08 -5.75 4.06
N ALA A 37 2.99 -4.47 3.69
CA ALA A 37 3.65 -3.96 2.50
C ALA A 37 5.17 -3.74 2.71
N ALA A 38 5.57 -3.37 3.92
CA ALA A 38 6.98 -3.21 4.30
C ALA A 38 7.74 -4.56 4.30
N GLU A 39 7.11 -5.65 4.75
CA GLU A 39 7.69 -7.00 4.70
C GLU A 39 8.07 -7.44 3.29
N ARG A 40 7.37 -6.93 2.27
CA ARG A 40 7.63 -7.23 0.85
C ARG A 40 8.57 -6.23 0.18
N GLY A 41 9.04 -5.21 0.90
CA GLY A 41 9.87 -4.15 0.34
C GLY A 41 9.13 -3.20 -0.60
N PHE A 42 7.79 -3.18 -0.60
CA PHE A 42 7.02 -2.18 -1.35
C PHE A 42 7.05 -0.81 -0.66
N ILE A 43 7.26 -0.81 0.66
CA ILE A 43 7.50 0.38 1.47
C ILE A 43 8.91 0.29 2.03
N ASP A 44 9.75 1.29 1.75
CA ASP A 44 11.13 1.32 2.24
C ASP A 44 11.21 1.54 3.75
N GLU A 45 10.34 2.38 4.31
CA GLU A 45 10.35 2.72 5.74
C GLU A 45 8.97 3.21 6.24
N VAL A 46 8.57 2.81 7.45
CA VAL A 46 7.43 3.39 8.17
C VAL A 46 7.96 4.46 9.14
N ILE A 47 7.57 5.72 8.93
CA ILE A 47 8.13 6.87 9.67
C ILE A 47 7.09 7.53 10.59
N MET A 48 7.59 8.24 11.60
CA MET A 48 6.73 9.09 12.44
C MET A 48 6.26 10.33 11.66
N PRO A 49 4.99 10.76 11.77
CA PRO A 49 4.44 11.86 10.96
C PRO A 49 5.24 13.17 11.02
N HIS A 50 5.76 13.54 12.19
CA HIS A 50 6.55 14.76 12.38
C HIS A 50 7.94 14.70 11.70
N SER A 51 8.44 13.51 11.37
CA SER A 51 9.75 13.33 10.73
C SER A 51 9.73 13.50 9.20
N THR A 52 8.53 13.62 8.62
CA THR A 52 8.30 13.65 7.15
C THR A 52 9.17 14.67 6.44
N ARG A 53 9.21 15.94 6.90
CA ARG A 53 10.01 17.00 6.26
C ARG A 53 11.49 16.63 6.16
N ARG A 54 12.06 16.09 7.24
CA ARG A 54 13.48 15.70 7.31
C ARG A 54 13.77 14.53 6.36
N ARG A 55 12.90 13.52 6.35
CA ARG A 55 13.04 12.32 5.51
C ARG A 55 12.99 12.67 4.03
N VAL A 56 11.97 13.46 3.62
CA VAL A 56 11.78 13.90 2.24
C VAL A 56 12.95 14.76 1.75
N ALA A 57 13.39 15.76 2.54
CA ALA A 57 14.49 16.62 2.16
C ALA A 57 15.80 15.84 1.93
N ARG A 58 16.09 14.87 2.81
CA ARG A 58 17.26 14.00 2.68
C ARG A 58 17.16 13.08 1.46
N ALA A 59 15.99 12.48 1.22
CA ALA A 59 15.77 11.62 0.06
C ALA A 59 16.02 12.36 -1.25
N PHE A 60 15.44 13.55 -1.43
CA PHE A 60 15.70 14.37 -2.61
C PHE A 60 17.16 14.81 -2.73
N ALA A 61 17.83 15.13 -1.62
CA ALA A 61 19.25 15.45 -1.64
C ALA A 61 20.11 14.29 -2.18
N SER A 62 19.80 13.04 -1.81
CA SER A 62 20.49 11.86 -2.34
C SER A 62 20.18 11.57 -3.82
N LEU A 63 18.99 11.93 -4.28
CA LEU A 63 18.53 11.67 -5.65
C LEU A 63 18.97 12.72 -6.67
N ARG A 64 19.73 13.76 -6.26
CA ARG A 64 20.16 14.88 -7.13
C ARG A 64 20.84 14.47 -8.42
N ASN A 65 21.60 13.37 -8.40
CA ASN A 65 22.38 12.90 -9.54
C ASN A 65 21.75 11.69 -10.25
N LYS A 66 20.49 11.35 -9.94
CA LYS A 66 19.80 10.22 -10.57
C LYS A 66 19.64 10.49 -12.07
N LYS A 67 20.21 9.62 -12.90
CA LYS A 67 19.99 9.58 -14.35
C LYS A 67 19.23 8.32 -14.71
N LEU A 68 18.19 8.46 -15.53
CA LEU A 68 17.39 7.35 -16.03
C LEU A 68 17.09 7.60 -17.51
N SER A 69 17.32 6.59 -18.35
CA SER A 69 17.03 6.63 -19.78
C SER A 69 15.83 5.74 -20.08
N ASN A 70 14.84 6.29 -20.79
CA ASN A 70 13.72 5.52 -21.30
C ASN A 70 14.02 5.00 -22.73
N PRO A 71 13.36 3.92 -23.18
CA PRO A 71 13.42 3.48 -24.57
C PRO A 71 12.98 4.60 -25.54
N TRP A 72 13.61 4.65 -26.72
CA TRP A 72 13.28 5.65 -27.75
C TRP A 72 11.88 5.44 -28.33
N LYS A 73 11.13 6.54 -28.48
CA LYS A 73 9.82 6.63 -29.13
C LYS A 73 9.56 8.06 -29.58
N LYS A 74 8.70 8.27 -30.60
CA LYS A 74 8.30 9.61 -31.05
C LYS A 74 7.53 10.38 -29.97
N HIS A 75 6.55 9.71 -29.37
CA HIS A 75 5.76 10.15 -28.22
C HIS A 75 5.16 8.90 -27.56
N ASP A 76 4.59 9.03 -26.36
CA ASP A 76 3.77 7.97 -25.78
C ASP A 76 2.34 7.97 -26.36
N ASN A 77 1.54 6.99 -25.94
CA ASN A 77 0.15 6.81 -26.33
C ASN A 77 -0.70 6.57 -25.07
N ILE A 78 -0.71 7.55 -24.16
CA ILE A 78 -1.54 7.52 -22.96
C ILE A 78 -3.04 7.43 -23.35
N PRO A 79 -3.87 6.63 -22.67
CA PRO A 79 -5.31 6.57 -22.96
C PRO A 79 -5.96 7.96 -22.94
N LEU A 80 -6.78 8.23 -23.96
CA LEU A 80 -7.60 9.44 -24.09
C LEU A 80 -8.96 9.28 -23.39
#